data_AF-A0A958P8E9-F1
#
_entry.id   AF-A0A958P8E9-F1
#
_cell.length_a   1.000
_cell.length_b   1.000
_cell.length_c   1.000
_cell.angle_alpha   90.00
_cell.angle_beta   90.00
_cell.angle_gamma   90.00
#
_symmetry.space_group_name_H-M   'P 1'
#
loop_
_entity.id
_entity.type
_entity.pdbx_description
1 polymer ?
#
loop_
_entity_poly.entity_id
_entity_poly.type
_entity_poly.pdbx_seq_one_letter_code
_entity_poly.pdbx_strand_id
1 'polypeptide(L)' 'MSKKLPDVGPLEMQVLGAVGSGNNLSVGDIQQALKTNGPDLAYTTVMTVLVRLYNKG' A
#
# COMPACT_ATOMS: atom_id res chain seq x y z
N MET A 1 -24.10 -1.13 -2.96
CA MET A 1 -23.22 -2.11 -3.64
C MET A 1 -22.13 -2.52 -2.67
N SER A 2 -22.21 -3.73 -2.11
CA SER A 2 -21.17 -4.25 -1.21
C SER A 2 -19.95 -4.58 -2.06
N LYS A 3 -18.96 -3.68 -2.11
CA LYS A 3 -17.64 -3.96 -2.69
C LYS A 3 -17.10 -5.18 -1.93
N LYS A 4 -17.06 -6.35 -2.59
CA LYS A 4 -16.30 -7.50 -2.09
C LYS A 4 -14.91 -6.97 -1.74
N LEU A 5 -14.44 -7.24 -0.51
CA LEU A 5 -13.06 -6.96 -0.16
C LEU A 5 -12.20 -7.58 -1.27
N PRO A 6 -11.41 -6.78 -2.01
CA PRO A 6 -10.56 -7.33 -3.04
C PRO A 6 -9.67 -8.42 -2.42
N ASP A 7 -9.28 -9.41 -3.21
CA ASP A 7 -8.37 -10.45 -2.74
C ASP A 7 -6.99 -9.79 -2.53
N VAL A 8 -6.80 -9.19 -1.35
CA VAL A 8 -5.66 -8.36 -0.99
C VAL A 8 -4.64 -9.24 -0.29
N GLY A 9 -3.47 -9.41 -0.89
CA GLY A 9 -2.39 -10.18 -0.30
C GLY A 9 -1.80 -9.51 0.96
N PRO A 10 -0.99 -10.24 1.77
CA PRO A 10 -0.41 -9.71 3.01
C PRO A 10 0.39 -8.42 2.82
N LEU A 11 1.16 -8.32 1.73
CA LEU A 11 1.93 -7.12 1.40
C LEU A 11 1.02 -5.95 1.04
N GLU A 12 0.01 -6.20 0.21
CA GLU A 12 -0.96 -5.18 -0.22
C GLU A 12 -1.78 -4.66 0.97
N MET A 13 -2.09 -5.50 1.97
CA MET A 13 -2.71 -5.06 3.23
C MET A 13 -1.81 -4.13 4.04
N GLN A 14 -0.52 -4.41 4.12
CA GLN A 14 0.43 -3.52 4.80
C GLN A 14 0.54 -2.17 4.08
N VAL A 15 0.62 -2.18 2.75
CA VAL A 15 0.64 -0.94 1.96
C VAL A 15 -0.66 -0.15 2.12
N LEU A 16 -1.82 -0.81 2.11
CA LEU A 16 -3.11 -0.17 2.40
C LEU A 16 -3.16 0.44 3.80
N GLY A 17 -2.63 -0.25 4.82
CA GLY A 17 -2.54 0.29 6.18
C GLY A 17 -1.67 1.55 6.25
N ALA A 18 -0.55 1.57 5.54
CA ALA A 18 0.31 2.74 5.44
C ALA A 18 -0.38 3.90 4.72
N VAL A 19 -1.11 3.63 3.61
CA VAL A 19 -1.88 4.63 2.87
C VAL A 19 -3.05 5.19 3.69
N GLY A 20 -3.74 4.34 4.44
CA GLY A 20 -4.90 4.75 5.25
C GLY A 20 -4.54 5.61 6.47
N SER A 21 -3.25 5.73 6.80
CA SER A 21 -2.77 6.45 7.98
C SER A 21 -2.55 7.95 7.75
N GLY A 22 -2.70 8.46 6.52
CA GLY A 22 -2.50 9.88 6.22
C GLY A 22 -3.22 10.34 4.95
N ASN A 23 -3.50 11.65 4.87
CA ASN A 23 -4.02 12.28 3.66
C ASN A 23 -2.86 12.79 2.80
N ASN A 24 -2.93 12.52 1.49
CA ASN A 24 -1.98 13.02 0.47
C ASN A 24 -0.51 12.55 0.65
N LEU A 25 -0.33 11.26 0.93
CA LEU A 25 0.99 10.64 1.06
C LEU A 25 1.67 10.45 -0.31
N SER A 26 2.97 10.76 -0.37
CA SER A 26 3.80 10.36 -1.51
C SER A 26 4.21 8.88 -1.39
N VAL A 27 4.68 8.30 -2.50
CA VAL A 27 5.24 6.94 -2.50
C VAL A 27 6.43 6.83 -1.53
N GLY A 28 7.24 7.89 -1.39
CA GLY A 28 8.36 7.92 -0.46
C GLY A 28 7.91 7.89 1.00
N ASP A 29 6.82 8.58 1.33
CA ASP A 29 6.25 8.56 2.70
C ASP A 29 5.72 7.17 3.04
N ILE A 30 5.05 6.52 2.09
CA ILE A 30 4.55 5.14 2.24
C ILE A 30 5.72 4.17 2.42
N GLN A 31 6.77 4.30 1.62
CA GLN A 31 7.98 3.49 1.76
C GLN A 31 8.61 3.67 3.15
N GLN A 32 8.74 4.90 3.62
CA GLN A 32 9.32 5.21 4.93
C GLN A 32 8.45 4.65 6.07
N ALA A 33 7.12 4.76 5.95
CA ALA A 33 6.17 4.20 6.91
C ALA A 33 6.25 2.67 6.97
N LEU A 34 6.38 2.01 5.81
CA LEU A 34 6.56 0.57 5.70
C LEU A 34 7.91 0.11 6.25
N LYS A 35 8.98 0.86 5.99
CA LYS A 35 10.31 0.59 6.56
C LYS A 35 10.32 0.70 8.09
N THR A 36 9.50 1.59 8.65
CA THR A 36 9.41 1.80 10.10
C THR A 36 8.61 0.69 10.80
N ASN A 37 7.58 0.14 10.14
CA ASN A 37 6.63 -0.79 10.76
C ASN A 37 6.59 -2.19 10.12
N GLY A 38 7.53 -2.49 9.22
CA GLY A 38 7.46 -3.67 8.36
C GLY A 38 8.68 -3.83 7.44
N PRO A 39 8.48 -4.34 6.20
CA PRO A 39 9.57 -4.67 5.30
C PRO A 39 10.22 -3.44 4.66
N ASP A 40 11.55 -3.48 4.49
CA ASP A 40 12.29 -2.49 3.70
C ASP A 40 12.08 -2.80 2.20
N LEU A 41 11.07 -2.15 1.61
CA LEU A 41 10.71 -2.32 0.21
C LEU A 41 11.41 -1.28 -0.66
N ALA A 42 11.80 -1.70 -1.86
CA ALA A 42 12.22 -0.76 -2.90
C ALA A 42 11.05 0.12 -3.35
N TYR A 43 11.37 1.37 -3.74
CA TYR A 43 10.39 2.34 -4.23
C TYR A 43 9.53 1.80 -5.39
N THR A 44 10.14 1.10 -6.34
CA THR A 44 9.46 0.47 -7.49
C THR A 44 8.51 -0.65 -7.07
N THR A 45 8.83 -1.38 -6.00
CA THR A 45 7.96 -2.40 -5.41
C THR A 45 6.72 -1.74 -4.81
N VAL A 46 6.90 -0.66 -4.04
CA VAL A 46 5.78 0.11 -3.47
C VAL A 46 4.88 0.64 -4.59
N MET A 47 5.46 1.25 -5.64
CA MET A 47 4.71 1.67 -6.83
C MET A 47 3.91 0.52 -7.46
N THR A 48 4.54 -0.62 -7.69
CA THR A 48 3.88 -1.78 -8.32
C THR A 48 2.69 -2.26 -7.50
N VAL A 49 2.84 -2.30 -6.17
CA VAL A 49 1.77 -2.69 -5.24
C VAL A 49 0.64 -1.66 -5.23
N LEU A 50 0.96 -0.37 -5.22
CA LEU A 50 -0.03 0.71 -5.28
C LEU A 50 -0.86 0.65 -6.58
N VAL A 51 -0.21 0.39 -7.72
CA VAL A 51 -0.91 0.23 -9.01
C VAL A 51 -1.83 -1.00 -8.97
N ARG A 52 -1.38 -2.12 -8.40
CA ARG A 52 -2.23 -3.32 -8.25
C ARG A 52 -3.44 -3.05 -7.36
N LEU A 53 -3.25 -2.37 -6.24
CA LEU A 53 -4.31 -1.96 -5.32
C LEU A 53 -5.32 -1.03 -6.00
N TYR A 54 -4.83 -0.04 -6.75
CA TYR A 54 -5.67 0.87 -7.52
C TYR A 54 -6.52 0.12 -8.54
N ASN A 55 -5.93 -0.81 -9.29
CA ASN A 55 -6.63 -1.62 -10.29
C ASN A 55 -7.66 -2.60 -9.69
N LYS A 56 -7.56 -2.92 -8.39
CA LYS A 56 -8.50 -3.79 -7.67
C LYS A 56 -9.70 -3.02 -7.08
N GLY A 57 -9.63 -1.69 -6.98
CA GLY A 57 -10.64 -0.81 -6.40
C GLY A 57 -11.60 -0.22 -7.41
#